data_AF-A0A1G9RXF9-F1
#
_entry.id   AF-A0A1G9RXF9-F1
#
_cell.length_a   1.000
_cell.length_b   1.000
_cell.length_c   1.000
_cell.angle_alpha   90.00
_cell.angle_beta   90.00
_cell.angle_gamma   90.00
#
_symmetry.space_group_name_H-M   'P 1'
#
loop_
_entity.id
_entity.type
_entity.pdbx_description
1 polymer ?
#
loop_
_entity_poly.entity_id
_entity_poly.type
_entity_poly.pdbx_seq_one_letter_code
_entity_poly.pdbx_strand_id
1 'polypeptide(L)'
;MIVIVSILLLSACGKSNFKAESKKTIGVVKEALNEKAKKPNKKSGDINFYMPFGYEIDEESPNNILLKNGSKQYILFNNPQENKQSNVVYQATVAQNKELEINEQFKKDDQFGFLIIKKLEEDMNEMTIGIGGTKITTLIKTSSMKNEAAVMTEMIKSVVNEK
;
A
#
# COMPACT_ATOMS: atom_id res chain seq x y z
N MET A 1 44.77 8.79 -39.73
CA MET A 1 44.60 8.18 -38.39
C MET A 1 43.25 8.63 -37.85
N ILE A 2 42.21 7.83 -38.08
CA ILE A 2 40.84 8.15 -37.66
C ILE A 2 40.75 7.78 -36.17
N VAL A 3 40.71 8.78 -35.29
CA VAL A 3 40.40 8.58 -33.88
C VAL A 3 38.88 8.49 -33.77
N ILE A 4 38.36 7.27 -33.77
CA ILE A 4 36.99 6.96 -33.39
C ILE A 4 36.87 7.28 -31.90
N VAL A 5 36.31 8.45 -31.59
CA VAL A 5 35.88 8.79 -30.24
C VAL A 5 34.65 7.94 -29.95
N SER A 6 34.87 6.82 -29.28
CA SER A 6 33.83 5.96 -28.73
C SER A 6 32.95 6.79 -27.80
N ILE A 7 31.73 7.08 -28.26
CA ILE A 7 30.66 7.61 -27.43
C ILE A 7 30.33 6.53 -26.41
N LEU A 8 30.88 6.67 -25.20
CA LEU A 8 30.42 5.95 -24.03
C LEU A 8 29.01 6.46 -23.70
N LEU A 9 28.01 5.87 -24.37
CA LEU A 9 26.63 5.91 -23.90
C LEU A 9 26.60 5.09 -22.61
N LEU A 10 26.91 5.75 -21.49
CA LEU A 10 26.60 5.25 -20.16
C LEU A 10 25.08 5.14 -20.09
N SER A 11 24.55 3.97 -20.46
CA SER A 11 23.21 3.55 -20.09
C SER A 11 23.18 3.46 -18.57
N ALA A 12 22.90 4.58 -17.91
CA ALA A 12 22.39 4.62 -16.56
C ALA A 12 21.03 3.91 -16.60
N CYS A 13 21.05 2.58 -16.59
CA CYS A 13 19.87 1.75 -16.43
C CYS A 13 19.29 2.02 -15.04
N GLY A 14 18.49 3.07 -14.94
CA GLY A 14 17.12 3.02 -14.46
C GLY A 14 16.87 2.47 -13.05
N LYS A 15 17.81 2.59 -12.09
CA LYS A 15 17.45 2.33 -10.69
C LYS A 15 16.41 3.37 -10.25
N SER A 16 15.25 2.91 -9.84
CA SER A 16 14.18 3.79 -9.37
C SER A 16 14.65 4.56 -8.14
N ASN A 17 14.58 5.88 -8.20
CA ASN A 17 14.98 6.73 -7.10
C ASN A 17 13.91 6.66 -6.00
N PHE A 18 14.25 6.05 -4.85
CA PHE A 18 13.35 5.89 -3.72
C PHE A 18 12.67 7.20 -3.32
N LYS A 19 13.42 8.30 -3.15
CA LYS A 19 12.86 9.60 -2.76
C LYS A 19 11.83 10.11 -3.77
N ALA A 20 12.10 9.95 -5.07
CA ALA A 20 11.18 10.38 -6.12
C ALA A 20 9.92 9.50 -6.17
N GLU A 21 10.07 8.18 -6.09
CA GLU A 21 8.93 7.25 -6.11
C GLU A 21 8.09 7.35 -4.82
N SER A 22 8.69 7.54 -3.66
CA SER A 22 7.98 7.79 -2.40
C SER A 22 7.16 9.07 -2.48
N LYS A 23 7.71 10.18 -3.02
CA LYS A 23 6.95 11.43 -3.21
C LYS A 23 5.73 11.24 -4.12
N LYS A 24 5.88 10.50 -5.23
CA LYS A 24 4.76 10.17 -6.12
C LYS A 24 3.72 9.29 -5.42
N THR A 25 4.18 8.29 -4.67
CA THR A 25 3.35 7.34 -3.92
C THR A 25 2.49 8.08 -2.89
N ILE A 26 3.08 8.99 -2.11
CA ILE A 26 2.35 9.85 -1.16
C ILE A 26 1.24 10.65 -1.88
N GLY A 27 1.55 11.24 -3.04
CA GLY A 27 0.58 11.98 -3.84
C GLY A 27 -0.60 11.13 -4.28
N VAL A 28 -0.33 9.92 -4.80
CA VAL A 28 -1.35 8.99 -5.26
C VAL A 28 -2.22 8.46 -4.11
N VAL A 29 -1.62 8.12 -2.96
CA VAL A 29 -2.40 7.72 -1.78
C VAL A 29 -3.32 8.86 -1.33
N LYS A 30 -2.80 10.09 -1.27
CA LYS A 30 -3.61 11.26 -0.92
C LYS A 30 -4.79 11.45 -1.88
N GLU A 31 -4.58 11.30 -3.17
CA GLU A 31 -5.62 11.39 -4.20
C GLU A 31 -6.66 10.28 -4.07
N ALA A 32 -6.23 9.02 -4.03
CA ALA A 32 -7.13 7.87 -3.88
C ALA A 32 -7.93 7.91 -2.56
N LEU A 33 -7.35 8.45 -1.47
CA LEU A 33 -8.06 8.72 -0.22
C LEU A 33 -9.13 9.82 -0.36
N ASN A 34 -9.13 10.62 -1.42
CA ASN A 34 -10.19 11.60 -1.74
C ASN A 34 -11.26 11.08 -2.69
N GLU A 35 -11.01 10.00 -3.41
CA GLU A 35 -11.96 9.45 -4.39
C GLU A 35 -13.21 8.81 -3.77
N LYS A 36 -14.20 8.43 -4.56
CA LYS A 36 -15.33 7.64 -4.05
C LYS A 36 -14.92 6.18 -3.87
N ALA A 37 -15.30 5.57 -2.74
CA ALA A 37 -15.06 4.14 -2.52
C ALA A 37 -15.70 3.29 -3.63
N LYS A 38 -14.96 2.29 -4.12
CA LYS A 38 -15.51 1.27 -5.02
C LYS A 38 -16.53 0.43 -4.27
N LYS A 39 -17.52 -0.11 -5.00
CA LYS A 39 -18.50 -1.04 -4.42
C LYS A 39 -17.80 -2.37 -4.11
N PRO A 40 -18.02 -2.96 -2.92
CA PRO A 40 -17.56 -4.31 -2.62
C PRO A 40 -18.05 -5.32 -3.67
N ASN A 41 -17.18 -6.25 -4.02
CA ASN A 41 -17.48 -7.36 -4.94
C ASN A 41 -17.02 -8.72 -4.39
N LYS A 42 -16.43 -8.74 -3.19
CA LYS A 42 -15.93 -9.94 -2.52
C LYS A 42 -16.28 -9.88 -1.03
N LYS A 43 -16.59 -11.06 -0.49
CA LYS A 43 -16.79 -11.31 0.94
C LYS A 43 -15.80 -12.36 1.42
N SER A 44 -15.21 -12.14 2.58
CA SER A 44 -14.33 -13.08 3.30
C SER A 44 -14.58 -12.89 4.79
N GLY A 45 -15.07 -13.93 5.46
CA GLY A 45 -15.67 -13.80 6.79
C GLY A 45 -16.75 -12.69 6.83
N ASP A 46 -16.61 -11.77 7.78
CA ASP A 46 -17.52 -10.62 7.97
C ASP A 46 -17.06 -9.35 7.23
N ILE A 47 -16.01 -9.47 6.40
CA ILE A 47 -15.40 -8.36 5.67
C ILE A 47 -15.90 -8.35 4.23
N ASN A 48 -16.58 -7.28 3.84
CA ASN A 48 -16.92 -7.01 2.44
C ASN A 48 -15.96 -5.96 1.88
N PHE A 49 -15.37 -6.24 0.71
CA PHE A 49 -14.43 -5.33 0.07
C PHE A 49 -14.44 -5.46 -1.46
N TYR A 50 -13.86 -4.47 -2.13
CA TYR A 50 -13.56 -4.47 -3.54
C TYR A 50 -12.22 -5.17 -3.76
N MET A 51 -12.24 -6.25 -4.53
CA MET A 51 -11.09 -7.00 -4.99
C MET A 51 -10.92 -6.76 -6.50
N PRO A 52 -9.81 -6.15 -6.94
CA PRO A 52 -9.51 -5.96 -8.35
C PRO A 52 -9.39 -7.29 -9.09
N PHE A 53 -9.57 -7.26 -10.42
CA PHE A 53 -9.34 -8.42 -11.27
C PHE A 53 -7.88 -8.91 -11.16
N GLY A 54 -7.68 -10.24 -11.14
CA GLY A 54 -6.36 -10.87 -11.02
C GLY A 54 -5.88 -11.08 -9.58
N TYR A 55 -6.62 -10.60 -8.57
CA TYR A 55 -6.36 -10.93 -7.17
C TYR A 55 -7.11 -12.21 -6.77
N GLU A 56 -6.45 -13.01 -5.95
CA GLU A 56 -6.98 -14.23 -5.35
C GLU A 56 -6.81 -14.20 -3.85
N ILE A 57 -7.71 -14.87 -3.14
CA ILE A 57 -7.55 -15.12 -1.70
C ILE A 57 -6.73 -16.40 -1.54
N ASP A 58 -5.65 -16.32 -0.77
CA ASP A 58 -4.76 -17.44 -0.48
C ASP A 58 -5.10 -18.09 0.87
N GLU A 59 -5.34 -17.26 1.91
CA GLU A 59 -5.71 -17.70 3.25
C GLU A 59 -6.63 -16.68 3.93
N GLU A 60 -7.54 -17.16 4.77
CA GLU A 60 -8.47 -16.33 5.54
C GLU A 60 -8.37 -16.66 7.04
N SER A 61 -8.28 -15.62 7.86
CA SER A 61 -8.32 -15.69 9.33
C SER A 61 -9.23 -14.57 9.87
N PRO A 62 -9.64 -14.58 11.15
CA PRO A 62 -10.68 -13.67 11.65
C PRO A 62 -10.48 -12.18 11.32
N ASN A 63 -9.24 -11.69 11.39
CA ASN A 63 -8.90 -10.29 11.11
C ASN A 63 -7.90 -10.10 9.97
N ASN A 64 -7.43 -11.18 9.32
CA ASN A 64 -6.46 -11.09 8.22
C ASN A 64 -6.91 -11.91 7.02
N ILE A 65 -6.79 -11.31 5.84
CA ILE A 65 -6.98 -11.96 4.55
C ILE A 65 -5.65 -11.88 3.82
N LEU A 66 -5.06 -13.04 3.51
CA LEU A 66 -3.89 -13.15 2.65
C LEU A 66 -4.36 -13.17 1.20
N LEU A 67 -3.87 -12.21 0.42
CA LEU A 67 -4.21 -12.05 -1.00
C LEU A 67 -2.97 -12.26 -1.84
N LYS A 68 -3.15 -12.71 -3.08
CA LYS A 68 -2.09 -12.79 -4.07
C LYS A 68 -2.51 -12.22 -5.42
N ASN A 69 -1.54 -11.65 -6.13
CA ASN A 69 -1.66 -11.24 -7.53
C ASN A 69 -0.36 -11.61 -8.25
N GLY A 70 -0.38 -12.73 -8.99
CA GLY A 70 0.84 -13.36 -9.50
C GLY A 70 1.77 -13.76 -8.35
N SER A 71 3.00 -13.24 -8.35
CA SER A 71 4.00 -13.51 -7.30
C SER A 71 3.94 -12.55 -6.11
N LYS A 72 3.04 -11.55 -6.13
CA LYS A 72 2.92 -10.56 -5.05
C LYS A 72 1.93 -11.06 -4.00
N GLN A 73 2.26 -10.83 -2.74
CA GLN A 73 1.41 -11.18 -1.59
C GLN A 73 1.05 -9.92 -0.81
N TYR A 74 -0.18 -9.91 -0.28
CA TYR A 74 -0.73 -8.80 0.47
C TYR A 74 -1.45 -9.31 1.70
N ILE A 75 -1.33 -8.59 2.80
CA ILE A 75 -2.08 -8.88 4.03
C ILE A 75 -3.06 -7.74 4.23
N LEU A 76 -4.35 -8.00 4.01
CA LEU A 76 -5.42 -7.09 4.40
C LEU A 76 -5.83 -7.44 5.84
N PHE A 77 -5.57 -6.51 6.75
CA PHE A 77 -5.99 -6.59 8.14
C PHE A 77 -7.17 -5.67 8.40
N ASN A 78 -8.14 -6.12 9.19
CA ASN A 78 -9.28 -5.31 9.62
C ASN A 78 -9.62 -5.57 11.09
N ASN A 79 -9.69 -4.50 11.88
CA ASN A 79 -10.27 -4.53 13.22
C ASN A 79 -11.67 -3.89 13.17
N PRO A 80 -12.75 -4.68 13.20
CA PRO A 80 -14.11 -4.14 13.07
C PRO A 80 -14.56 -3.29 14.27
N GLN A 81 -13.84 -3.33 15.39
CA GLN A 81 -14.12 -2.50 16.57
C GLN A 81 -13.64 -1.05 16.40
N GLU A 82 -12.84 -0.77 15.38
CA GLU A 82 -12.26 0.54 15.12
C GLU A 82 -12.98 1.22 13.95
N ASN A 83 -13.42 2.46 14.17
CA ASN A 83 -14.06 3.25 13.12
C ASN A 83 -13.01 3.87 12.17
N LYS A 84 -13.48 4.53 11.10
CA LYS A 84 -12.60 5.15 10.09
C LYS A 84 -11.72 6.30 10.61
N GLN A 85 -12.07 6.92 11.73
CA GLN A 85 -11.29 8.00 12.36
C GLN A 85 -10.25 7.49 13.37
N SER A 86 -10.29 6.20 13.71
CA SER A 86 -9.35 5.62 14.67
C SER A 86 -7.91 5.69 14.16
N ASN A 87 -6.97 5.92 15.08
CA ASN A 87 -5.55 5.82 14.81
C ASN A 87 -4.89 4.61 15.48
N VAL A 88 -5.65 3.72 16.13
CA VAL A 88 -5.12 2.60 16.92
C VAL A 88 -4.27 1.66 16.06
N VAL A 89 -4.75 1.27 14.88
CA VAL A 89 -4.03 0.39 13.96
C VAL A 89 -2.75 1.05 13.44
N TYR A 90 -2.78 2.37 13.21
CA TYR A 90 -1.59 3.14 12.88
C TYR A 90 -0.56 3.12 14.01
N GLN A 91 -0.97 3.42 15.24
CA GLN A 91 -0.07 3.43 16.40
C GLN A 91 0.57 2.05 16.62
N ALA A 92 -0.23 0.98 16.51
CA ALA A 92 0.27 -0.38 16.61
C ALA A 92 1.29 -0.70 15.50
N THR A 93 1.03 -0.26 14.26
CA THR A 93 1.93 -0.48 13.12
C THR A 93 3.26 0.26 13.30
N VAL A 94 3.22 1.52 13.77
CA VAL A 94 4.43 2.31 14.06
C VAL A 94 5.21 1.72 15.23
N ALA A 95 4.54 1.28 16.30
CA ALA A 95 5.21 0.70 17.47
C ALA A 95 5.96 -0.61 17.16
N GLN A 96 5.46 -1.38 16.18
CA GLN A 96 6.09 -2.63 15.72
C GLN A 96 7.27 -2.39 14.77
N ASN A 97 7.40 -1.19 14.21
CA ASN A 97 8.41 -0.88 13.20
C ASN A 97 9.42 0.13 13.73
N LYS A 98 10.70 -0.28 13.73
CA LYS A 98 11.82 0.65 13.90
C LYS A 98 12.27 1.15 12.53
N GLU A 99 12.74 2.39 12.47
CA GLU A 99 13.40 2.98 11.28
C GLU A 99 12.49 3.06 10.04
N LEU A 100 11.37 3.78 10.18
CA LEU A 100 10.49 4.08 9.06
C LEU A 100 11.08 5.18 8.17
N GLU A 101 11.14 4.92 6.86
CA GLU A 101 11.58 5.91 5.87
C GLU A 101 10.47 6.90 5.52
N ILE A 102 9.23 6.41 5.48
CA ILE A 102 8.03 7.22 5.27
C ILE A 102 7.04 6.89 6.37
N ASN A 103 6.49 7.93 6.99
CA ASN A 103 5.43 7.84 7.98
C ASN A 103 4.48 9.04 7.80
N GLU A 104 3.55 8.91 6.87
CA GLU A 104 2.63 9.97 6.47
C GLU A 104 1.22 9.71 7.00
N GLN A 105 0.56 10.77 7.47
CA GLN A 105 -0.81 10.74 7.97
C GLN A 105 -1.70 11.66 7.12
N PHE A 106 -2.90 11.19 6.83
CA PHE A 106 -3.91 11.90 6.04
C PHE A 106 -5.18 12.03 6.89
N LYS A 107 -5.30 13.15 7.61
CA LYS A 107 -6.43 13.43 8.50
C LYS A 107 -7.53 14.19 7.78
N LYS A 108 -8.77 13.74 7.97
CA LYS A 108 -10.00 14.41 7.57
C LYS A 108 -11.04 14.27 8.68
N ASP A 109 -12.11 15.05 8.58
CA ASP A 109 -13.21 15.02 9.54
C ASP A 109 -13.88 13.64 9.64
N ASP A 110 -13.86 12.83 8.57
CA ASP A 110 -14.56 11.54 8.48
C ASP A 110 -13.63 10.31 8.47
N GLN A 111 -12.31 10.51 8.35
CA GLN A 111 -11.36 9.41 8.29
C GLN A 111 -9.93 9.79 8.70
N PHE A 112 -9.21 8.82 9.25
CA PHE A 112 -7.78 8.84 9.50
C PHE A 112 -7.10 7.85 8.55
N GLY A 113 -6.38 8.36 7.55
CA GLY A 113 -5.57 7.55 6.63
C GLY A 113 -4.08 7.63 6.98
N PHE A 114 -3.29 6.63 6.56
CA PHE A 114 -1.84 6.66 6.71
C PHE A 114 -1.11 5.85 5.63
N LEU A 115 0.15 6.22 5.38
CA LEU A 115 1.10 5.50 4.54
C LEU A 115 2.42 5.34 5.32
N ILE A 116 2.84 4.10 5.51
CA ILE A 116 4.11 3.74 6.11
C ILE A 116 4.94 2.99 5.08
N ILE A 117 6.19 3.39 4.89
CA ILE A 117 7.15 2.67 4.05
C ILE A 117 8.41 2.42 4.85
N LYS A 118 8.78 1.14 4.95
CA LYS A 118 10.08 0.70 5.45
C LYS A 118 10.89 0.19 4.28
N LYS A 119 12.06 0.77 4.05
CA LYS A 119 12.96 0.33 2.99
C LYS A 119 13.65 -0.97 3.42
N LEU A 120 13.80 -1.88 2.48
CA LEU A 120 14.49 -3.15 2.64
C LEU A 120 15.70 -3.19 1.69
N GLU A 121 16.37 -4.34 1.62
CA GLU A 121 17.46 -4.58 0.68
C GLU A 121 16.96 -4.69 -0.78
N GLU A 122 17.88 -4.64 -1.74
CA GLU A 122 17.60 -4.92 -3.16
C GLU A 122 16.46 -4.08 -3.79
N ASP A 123 16.36 -2.81 -3.41
CA ASP A 123 15.31 -1.89 -3.87
C ASP A 123 13.87 -2.34 -3.51
N MET A 124 13.72 -3.28 -2.58
CA MET A 124 12.45 -3.72 -2.01
C MET A 124 12.01 -2.83 -0.84
N ASN A 125 10.70 -2.80 -0.60
CA ASN A 125 10.09 -2.01 0.46
C ASN A 125 8.94 -2.80 1.06
N GLU A 126 8.75 -2.68 2.37
CA GLU A 126 7.49 -3.00 3.01
C GLU A 126 6.63 -1.74 3.00
N MET A 127 5.50 -1.80 2.28
CA MET A 127 4.55 -0.69 2.16
C MET A 127 3.25 -1.05 2.85
N THR A 128 2.82 -0.20 3.78
CA THR A 128 1.56 -0.33 4.49
C THR A 128 0.70 0.92 4.29
N ILE A 129 -0.55 0.74 3.89
CA ILE A 129 -1.55 1.81 3.77
C ILE A 129 -2.73 1.44 4.66
N GLY A 130 -3.30 2.38 5.39
CA GLY A 130 -4.46 2.13 6.22
C GLY A 130 -5.45 3.28 6.31
N ILE A 131 -6.67 2.94 6.72
CA ILE A 131 -7.77 3.85 7.04
C ILE A 131 -8.45 3.32 8.31
N GLY A 132 -8.41 4.08 9.39
CA GLY A 132 -9.06 3.67 10.65
C GLY A 132 -8.58 2.30 11.16
N GLY A 133 -9.54 1.40 11.33
CA GLY A 133 -9.33 0.00 11.72
C GLY A 133 -8.75 -0.94 10.65
N THR A 134 -8.58 -0.49 9.41
CA THR A 134 -8.19 -1.35 8.28
C THR A 134 -6.81 -0.96 7.76
N LYS A 135 -5.97 -1.94 7.44
CA LYS A 135 -4.70 -1.72 6.73
C LYS A 135 -4.45 -2.82 5.70
N ILE A 136 -3.63 -2.52 4.70
CA ILE A 136 -3.08 -3.48 3.76
C ILE A 136 -1.56 -3.31 3.67
N THR A 137 -0.83 -4.43 3.73
CA THR A 137 0.64 -4.45 3.71
C THR A 137 1.12 -5.36 2.58
N THR A 138 2.20 -4.96 1.88
CA THR A 138 2.86 -5.75 0.83
C THR A 138 4.38 -5.53 0.85
N LEU A 139 5.12 -6.51 0.33
CA LEU A 139 6.51 -6.31 -0.10
C LEU A 139 6.53 -5.91 -1.58
N ILE A 140 7.22 -4.83 -1.93
CA ILE A 140 7.15 -4.26 -3.29
C ILE A 140 8.46 -3.57 -3.71
N LYS A 141 8.80 -3.67 -4.99
CA LYS A 141 9.90 -2.91 -5.59
C LYS A 141 9.61 -1.41 -5.56
N THR A 142 10.65 -0.61 -5.33
CA THR A 142 10.60 0.86 -5.36
C THR A 142 9.93 1.38 -6.64
N SER A 143 10.21 0.75 -7.78
CA SER A 143 9.64 1.10 -9.09
C SER A 143 8.12 0.93 -9.20
N SER A 144 7.52 0.13 -8.32
CA SER A 144 6.11 -0.27 -8.38
C SER A 144 5.24 0.35 -7.28
N MET A 145 5.84 1.01 -6.28
CA MET A 145 5.14 1.57 -5.12
C MET A 145 3.94 2.43 -5.51
N LYS A 146 4.13 3.38 -6.42
CA LYS A 146 3.06 4.32 -6.83
C LYS A 146 1.84 3.59 -7.39
N ASN A 147 2.06 2.66 -8.33
CA ASN A 147 0.96 1.95 -8.99
C ASN A 147 0.25 1.02 -8.00
N GLU A 148 1.01 0.35 -7.15
CA GLU A 148 0.48 -0.59 -6.16
C GLU A 148 -0.30 0.14 -5.06
N ALA A 149 0.18 1.29 -4.63
CA ALA A 149 -0.45 2.10 -3.59
C ALA A 149 -1.85 2.59 -3.98
N ALA A 150 -2.08 2.91 -5.25
CA ALA A 150 -3.41 3.26 -5.75
C ALA A 150 -4.40 2.12 -5.51
N VAL A 151 -4.05 0.92 -5.99
CA VAL A 151 -4.89 -0.28 -5.89
C VAL A 151 -5.14 -0.67 -4.44
N MET A 152 -4.08 -0.69 -3.63
CA MET A 152 -4.17 -0.95 -2.19
C MET A 152 -5.11 0.03 -1.48
N THR A 153 -5.07 1.32 -1.83
CA THR A 153 -5.96 2.34 -1.27
C THR A 153 -7.41 2.12 -1.67
N GLU A 154 -7.68 1.76 -2.94
CA GLU A 154 -9.04 1.42 -3.41
C GLU A 154 -9.63 0.24 -2.61
N MET A 155 -8.82 -0.79 -2.35
CA MET A 155 -9.23 -1.99 -1.62
C MET A 155 -9.62 -1.65 -0.17
N ILE A 156 -8.74 -1.03 0.62
CA ILE A 156 -9.06 -0.74 2.03
C ILE A 156 -10.19 0.27 2.19
N LYS A 157 -10.35 1.20 1.24
CA LYS A 157 -11.41 2.22 1.30
C LYS A 157 -12.79 1.66 1.04
N SER A 158 -12.85 0.55 0.31
CA SER A 158 -14.07 -0.20 0.03
C SER A 158 -14.51 -1.13 1.17
N VAL A 159 -13.68 -1.30 2.21
CA VAL A 159 -14.02 -2.20 3.32
C VAL A 159 -15.27 -1.72 4.04
N VAL A 160 -16.20 -2.65 4.20
CA VAL A 160 -17.44 -2.50 4.96
C VAL A 160 -17.56 -3.71 5.88
N ASN A 161 -17.74 -3.45 7.17
CA ASN A 161 -18.02 -4.48 8.17
C ASN A 161 -19.52 -4.76 8.17
N GLU A 162 -19.91 -6.04 8.19
CA GLU A 162 -21.30 -6.39 8.54
C GLU A 162 -21.53 -6.04 10.02
N LYS A 163 -22.67 -5.43 10.31
CA LYS A 163 -23.08 -5.06 11.67
C LYS A 163 -23.84 -6.21 12.33
#